data_AF-A0A6B3F8A3-F1
#
_entry.id   AF-A0A6B3F8A3-F1
#
_cell.length_a   1.000
_cell.length_b   1.000
_cell.length_c   1.000
_cell.angle_alpha   90.00
_cell.angle_beta   90.00
_cell.angle_gamma   90.00
#
_symmetry.space_group_name_H-M   'P 1'
#
loop_
_entity.id
_entity.type
_entity.pdbx_description
1 polymer ?
#
loop_
_entity_poly.entity_id
_entity_poly.type
_entity_poly.pdbx_seq_one_letter_code
_entity_poly.pdbx_strand_id
1 'polypeptide(L)'
;GIMRDVLPRERLGGAMALMSSSIGVGGGLALPLAAIVAQHAGWHALFLLAAGLGVVSLGLVVALVPDASVRAPGRFDLPGALGLSLGLVCLLLPVTKGADWG
;
A
#
# COMPACT_ATOMS: atom_id res chain seq x y z
N GLY A 1 4.21 -14.98 -3.52
CA GLY A 1 4.21 -13.54 -3.19
C GLY A 1 5.26 -13.36 -2.14
N ILE A 2 6.27 -12.51 -2.39
CA ILE A 2 7.64 -12.69 -1.88
C ILE A 2 7.73 -13.19 -0.42
N MET A 3 6.99 -12.59 0.51
CA MET A 3 6.98 -12.99 1.93
C MET A 3 6.61 -14.47 2.16
N ARG A 4 5.65 -15.01 1.41
CA ARG A 4 5.24 -16.44 1.41
C ARG A 4 6.30 -17.36 0.83
N ASP A 5 7.15 -16.80 -0.04
CA ASP A 5 8.12 -17.56 -0.82
C ASP A 5 9.49 -17.62 -0.09
N VAL A 6 9.83 -16.62 0.74
CA VAL A 6 11.09 -16.56 1.50
C VAL A 6 10.98 -16.88 3.00
N LEU A 7 9.79 -16.84 3.62
CA LEU A 7 9.64 -17.16 5.04
C LEU A 7 9.08 -18.57 5.29
N PRO A 8 9.58 -19.27 6.34
CA PRO A 8 8.99 -20.51 6.80
C PRO A 8 7.58 -20.27 7.35
N ARG A 9 6.70 -21.27 7.21
CA ARG A 9 5.25 -21.14 7.41
C ARG A 9 4.87 -20.62 8.79
N GLU A 10 5.65 -20.97 9.80
CA GLU A 10 5.44 -20.63 11.21
C GLU A 10 5.65 -19.13 11.46
N ARG A 11 6.44 -18.45 10.64
CA ARG A 11 6.76 -17.02 10.78
C ARG A 11 5.91 -16.12 9.88
N LEU A 12 5.16 -16.70 8.93
CA LEU A 12 4.32 -15.94 7.99
C LEU A 12 3.25 -15.13 8.71
N GLY A 13 2.59 -15.70 9.72
CA GLY A 13 1.56 -15.00 10.50
C GLY A 13 2.10 -13.74 11.18
N GLY A 14 3.23 -13.85 11.87
CA GLY A 14 3.88 -12.71 12.53
C GLY A 14 4.39 -11.66 11.54
N ALA A 15 4.98 -12.08 10.41
CA ALA A 15 5.43 -11.15 9.37
C ALA A 15 4.26 -10.39 8.72
N MET A 16 3.13 -11.05 8.45
CA MET A 16 1.91 -10.40 7.96
C MET A 16 1.32 -9.44 9.00
N ALA A 17 1.33 -9.83 10.28
CA ALA A 17 0.87 -8.96 11.37
C ALA A 17 1.73 -7.69 11.48
N LEU A 18 3.05 -7.82 11.41
CA LEU A 18 3.99 -6.68 11.43
C LEU A 18 3.81 -5.77 10.22
N MET A 19 3.62 -6.33 9.02
CA MET A 19 3.36 -5.54 7.82
C MET A 19 2.07 -4.72 7.99
N SER A 20 1.00 -5.35 8.47
CA SER A 20 -0.28 -4.69 8.72
C SER A 20 -0.20 -3.64 9.83
N SER A 21 0.45 -3.96 10.95
CA SER A 21 0.61 -3.02 12.06
C SER A 21 1.43 -1.80 11.64
N SER A 22 2.43 -1.97 10.78
CA SER A 22 3.23 -0.86 10.25
C SER A 22 2.38 0.12 9.44
N ILE A 23 1.41 -0.37 8.66
CA ILE A 23 0.46 0.48 7.93
C ILE A 23 -0.44 1.25 8.91
N GLY A 24 -0.97 0.57 9.93
CA GLY A 24 -1.81 1.21 10.94
C GLY A 24 -1.09 2.28 11.73
N VAL A 25 0.12 1.98 12.22
CA VAL A 25 0.97 2.93 12.94
C VAL A 25 1.38 4.10 12.04
N GLY A 26 1.80 3.81 10.80
CA GLY A 26 2.16 4.83 9.82
C GLY A 26 1.00 5.77 9.51
N GLY A 27 -0.20 5.23 9.25
CA GLY A 27 -1.39 6.03 8.98
C GLY A 27 -1.82 6.89 10.18
N GLY A 28 -1.77 6.34 11.39
CA GLY A 28 -2.12 7.07 12.61
C GLY A 28 -1.15 8.21 12.95
N LEU A 29 0.15 8.00 12.75
CA LEU A 29 1.18 9.00 13.04
C LEU A 29 1.37 10.02 11.92
N ALA A 30 0.99 9.69 10.68
CA ALA A 30 1.24 10.54 9.51
C ALA A 30 0.62 11.93 9.65
N LEU A 31 -0.65 12.03 10.09
CA LEU A 31 -1.35 13.32 10.22
C LEU A 31 -0.71 14.27 11.25
N PRO A 32 -0.49 13.87 12.52
CA PRO A 32 0.16 14.74 13.50
C PRO A 32 1.60 15.11 13.10
N LEU A 33 2.37 14.16 12.56
CA LEU A 33 3.73 14.45 12.06
C LEU A 33 3.70 15.44 10.89
N ALA A 34 2.77 15.26 9.94
CA ALA A 34 2.62 16.17 8.82
C ALA A 34 2.23 17.58 9.27
N ALA A 35 1.33 17.70 10.26
CA ALA A 35 0.95 18.98 10.83
C ALA A 35 2.15 19.71 11.47
N ILE A 36 2.94 19.01 12.29
CA ILE A 36 4.13 19.58 12.93
C ILE A 36 5.14 20.05 11.89
N VAL A 37 5.45 19.21 10.90
CA VAL A 37 6.43 19.55 9.85
C VAL A 37 5.94 20.72 8.99
N ALA A 38 4.65 20.73 8.59
CA ALA A 38 4.09 21.81 7.81
C ALA A 38 4.15 23.16 8.54
N GLN A 39 3.90 23.17 9.84
CA GLN A 39 3.92 24.39 10.67
C GLN A 39 5.33 24.94 10.87
N HIS A 40 6.34 24.09 11.04
CA HIS A 40 7.71 24.52 11.40
C HIS A 40 8.65 24.63 10.19
N ALA A 41 8.45 23.81 9.16
CA ALA A 41 9.35 23.69 8.01
C ALA A 41 8.65 23.87 6.65
N GLY A 42 7.34 24.05 6.64
CA GLY A 42 6.54 24.27 5.43
C GLY A 42 6.22 22.99 4.64
N TRP A 43 5.38 23.14 3.61
CA TRP A 43 4.89 22.01 2.83
C TRP A 43 5.99 21.32 2.00
N HIS A 44 6.98 22.05 1.51
CA HIS A 44 8.11 21.49 0.75
C HIS A 44 8.88 20.45 1.58
N ALA A 45 9.03 20.66 2.88
CA ALA A 45 9.71 19.74 3.77
C ALA A 45 8.99 18.38 3.88
N LEU A 46 7.65 18.35 3.77
CA LEU A 46 6.89 17.11 3.72
C LEU A 46 7.27 16.25 2.51
N PHE A 47 7.39 16.89 1.34
CA PHE A 47 7.75 16.19 0.11
C PHE A 47 9.20 15.71 0.15
N LEU A 48 10.14 16.52 0.66
CA LEU A 48 11.53 16.12 0.80
C LEU A 48 11.70 14.98 1.82
N LEU A 49 10.97 15.02 2.93
CA LEU A 49 10.96 13.95 3.93
C LEU A 49 10.41 12.65 3.34
N ALA A 50 9.27 12.72 2.65
CA ALA A 50 8.68 11.56 1.98
C ALA A 50 9.60 10.99 0.91
N ALA A 51 10.24 11.85 0.10
CA ALA A 51 11.22 11.45 -0.89
C ALA A 51 12.43 10.77 -0.25
N GLY A 52 12.98 11.35 0.83
CA GLY A 52 14.10 10.78 1.58
C GLY A 52 13.77 9.41 2.17
N LEU A 53 12.59 9.27 2.80
CA LEU A 53 12.10 7.98 3.29
C LEU A 53 11.95 6.97 2.15
N GLY A 54 11.43 7.38 1.00
CA GLY A 54 11.31 6.54 -0.19
C GLY A 54 12.67 6.04 -0.69
N VAL A 55 13.68 6.91 -0.75
CA VAL A 55 15.06 6.53 -1.12
C VAL A 55 15.65 5.54 -0.12
N VAL A 56 15.47 5.78 1.19
CA VAL A 56 15.94 4.85 2.23
C VAL A 56 15.24 3.49 2.11
N SER A 57 13.92 3.48 1.95
CA SER A 57 13.17 2.23 1.75
C SER A 57 13.63 1.49 0.50
N LEU A 58 13.85 2.19 -0.62
CA LEU A 58 14.37 1.59 -1.85
C LEU A 58 15.76 0.99 -1.64
N GLY A 59 16.66 1.71 -0.97
CA GLY A 59 17.98 1.22 -0.63
C GLY A 59 17.95 -0.02 0.25
N LEU A 60 17.07 -0.04 1.27
CA LEU A 60 16.86 -1.21 2.13
C LEU A 60 16.30 -2.40 1.34
N VAL A 61 15.38 -2.17 0.41
CA VAL A 61 14.84 -3.23 -0.45
C VAL A 61 15.96 -3.83 -1.31
N VAL A 62 16.72 -2.99 -2.01
CA VAL A 62 17.84 -3.45 -2.86
C VAL A 62 18.91 -4.19 -2.05
N ALA A 63 19.19 -3.76 -0.83
CA ALA A 63 20.23 -4.35 0.00
C ALA A 63 19.81 -5.63 0.74
N LEU A 64 18.54 -5.74 1.15
CA LEU A 64 18.08 -6.78 2.08
C LEU A 64 17.11 -7.78 1.46
N VAL A 65 16.44 -7.44 0.36
CA VAL A 65 15.45 -8.33 -0.27
C VAL A 65 16.18 -9.20 -1.31
N PRO A 66 16.21 -10.54 -1.12
CA PRO A 66 16.81 -11.45 -2.09
C PRO A 66 15.98 -11.52 -3.37
N ASP A 67 16.67 -11.76 -4.51
CA ASP A 67 16.02 -11.94 -5.80
C ASP A 67 15.04 -13.13 -5.76
N ALA A 68 13.76 -12.84 -5.98
CA ALA A 68 12.74 -13.87 -6.11
C ALA A 68 12.81 -14.50 -7.52
N SER A 69 13.46 -15.66 -7.62
CA SER A 69 13.63 -16.42 -8.88
C SER A 69 12.33 -17.02 -9.44
N VAL A 70 11.21 -16.92 -8.71
CA VAL A 70 9.93 -17.50 -9.12
C VAL A 70 9.03 -16.43 -9.72
N ARG A 71 9.12 -16.28 -11.05
CA ARG A 71 8.12 -15.55 -11.83
C ARG A 71 6.87 -16.43 -11.89
N ALA A 72 5.83 -16.05 -11.16
CA ALA A 72 4.53 -16.71 -11.31
C ALA A 72 4.01 -16.47 -12.73
N PRO A 73 3.76 -17.51 -13.55
CA PRO A 73 3.12 -17.34 -14.84
C PRO A 73 1.65 -16.95 -14.62
N GLY A 74 1.38 -15.64 -14.64
CA GLY A 74 0.05 -15.07 -14.52
C GLY A 74 -0.39 -14.46 -15.83
N ARG A 75 -1.48 -14.96 -16.42
CA ARG A 75 -2.20 -14.29 -17.51
C ARG A 75 -3.21 -13.31 -16.93
N PHE A 76 -3.41 -12.18 -17.59
CA PHE A 76 -4.38 -11.18 -17.16
C PHE A 76 -5.81 -11.73 -17.31
N ASP A 77 -6.61 -11.67 -16.24
CA ASP A 77 -8.01 -12.09 -16.23
C ASP A 77 -8.91 -10.95 -16.72
N LEU A 78 -9.02 -10.82 -18.04
CA LEU A 78 -9.86 -9.80 -18.70
C LEU A 78 -11.35 -9.94 -18.32
N PRO A 79 -11.95 -11.16 -18.34
CA PRO A 79 -13.34 -11.35 -17.94
C PRO A 79 -13.61 -10.96 -16.48
N GLY A 80 -12.75 -11.40 -15.54
CA GLY A 80 -12.88 -11.05 -14.13
C GLY A 80 -12.71 -9.56 -13.89
N ALA A 81 -11.76 -8.92 -14.57
CA ALA A 81 -11.56 -7.48 -14.50
C ALA A 81 -12.79 -6.70 -14.98
N LEU A 82 -13.39 -7.08 -16.11
CA LEU A 82 -14.60 -6.46 -16.64
C LEU A 82 -15.81 -6.68 -15.72
N GLY A 83 -16.01 -7.91 -15.26
CA GLY A 83 -17.11 -8.24 -14.34
C GLY A 83 -17.01 -7.48 -13.02
N LEU A 84 -15.81 -7.43 -12.42
CA LEU A 84 -15.55 -6.66 -11.20
C LEU A 84 -15.76 -5.16 -11.42
N SER A 85 -15.25 -4.63 -12.54
CA SER A 85 -15.43 -3.21 -12.88
C SER A 85 -16.89 -2.85 -13.02
N LEU A 86 -17.67 -3.64 -13.76
CA LEU A 86 -19.10 -3.43 -13.95
C LEU A 86 -19.85 -3.54 -12.60
N GLY A 87 -19.52 -4.55 -11.79
CA GLY A 87 -20.10 -4.72 -10.46
C GLY A 87 -19.81 -3.54 -9.54
N LEU A 88 -18.57 -3.05 -9.51
CA LEU A 88 -18.18 -1.85 -8.76
C LEU A 88 -18.90 -0.61 -9.26
N VAL A 89 -19.06 -0.43 -10.58
CA VAL A 89 -19.84 0.68 -11.14
C VAL A 89 -21.29 0.57 -10.67
N CYS A 90 -21.96 -0.57 -10.85
CA CYS A 90 -23.35 -0.75 -10.43
C CYS A 90 -23.55 -0.55 -8.92
N LEU A 91 -22.53 -0.84 -8.09
CA LEU A 91 -22.57 -0.62 -6.65
C LEU A 91 -22.28 0.84 -6.26
N LEU A 92 -21.18 1.40 -6.75
CA LEU A 92 -20.67 2.70 -6.34
C LEU A 92 -21.46 3.86 -6.94
N LEU A 93 -22.04 3.67 -8.12
CA LEU A 93 -22.82 4.69 -8.81
C LEU A 93 -24.05 5.12 -7.97
N PRO A 94 -24.92 4.22 -7.48
CA PRO A 94 -25.96 4.59 -6.52
C PRO A 94 -25.43 5.04 -5.15
N VAL A 95 -24.28 4.57 -4.67
CA VAL A 95 -23.69 5.11 -3.43
C VAL A 95 -23.27 6.58 -3.60
N THR A 96 -22.71 6.92 -4.76
CA THR A 96 -22.17 8.26 -5.04
C THR A 96 -23.26 9.23 -5.50
N LYS A 97 -24.27 8.73 -6.24
CA LYS A 97 -25.32 9.51 -6.88
C LYS A 97 -26.72 9.24 -6.36
N GLY A 98 -26.89 8.32 -5.41
CA GLY A 98 -28.19 8.02 -4.82
C GLY A 98 -28.82 9.23 -4.15
N ALA A 99 -28.03 10.04 -3.45
CA ALA A 99 -28.52 11.30 -2.85
C ALA A 99 -28.96 12.34 -3.89
N ASP A 100 -28.37 12.33 -5.10
CA ASP A 100 -28.79 13.19 -6.22
C ASP A 100 -30.03 12.64 -6.94
N TRP A 101 -30.32 11.33 -6.80
CA TRP A 101 -31.32 10.60 -7.59
C TRP A 101 -32.59 10.22 -6.81
N GLY A 102 -32.57 10.33 -5.47
CA GLY A 102 -33.70 10.04 -4.58
C GLY A 102 -33.43 8.88 -3.64
#